data_AF-A0A2W0BVG7-F1
#
_entry.id   AF-A0A2W0BVG7-F1
#
_cell.length_a   1.000
_cell.length_b   1.000
_cell.length_c   1.000
_cell.angle_alpha   90.00
_cell.angle_beta   90.00
_cell.angle_gamma   90.00
#
_symmetry.space_group_name_H-M   'P 1'
#
loop_
_entity.id
_entity.type
_entity.pdbx_description
1 polymer ?
#
loop_
_entity_poly.entity_id
_entity_poly.type
_entity_poly.pdbx_seq_one_letter_code
_entity_poly.pdbx_strand_id
1 'polypeptide(L)'
;MATVVDNGPPLKLKAESGDSLCLLAIEAGFEHCQRLRDANAGKDFVTSRHLEPGDIVVVPERDIKDESKSTDTTSTFVKLTSPPFSVRFVHGSGTKTYADDDTLLVLNVSNIRTDIDLPPGFGFDSKGDRDGDTFKVEVVDPAAGGTVNVRLEALRPVYAADGTIDHHILFASVGHEADRRITTLKCKKVRSAPAYRSKYLRLVVDHDDKKSVNEQTLLVGTLVDDGDEAVEILDQRVRATYEYSKCPATGATKCHATEELDVGESKQRAKMAVHILKNGKTGVPVSTIDQARRSCLKYVRELYAQANLSLTMVQQVREVPAPANMIAVANGWARRAVGGKKISIRLRVGAMFDETVETTTVAKEKPIATANALADAIRASFTAALPPLTTTVTVTENPPLIGQVYRTADIVIGDPLNEDVRLTIVKNNDAKHPVSVGRIVGAKVQEFDGTNAHVGTLQERVLVKNYNSGSDRIDIFIVDTLSAGSCGEAFPPNAADPPKEQPIDEMVNSALIFKQTIVKADNFHTTVPHEMGHILMDRGHAIPATEMMGAGSPVGSHERVVNGPKRISDPLPPKKIAFSDGKPAGNPVMFIRTGNAALLDGW
;
A
#
# COMPACT_ATOMS: atom_id res chain seq x y z
N MET A 1 -14.41 1.79 32.94
CA MET A 1 -15.37 1.74 34.05
C MET A 1 -14.66 2.15 35.33
N ALA A 2 -14.85 3.40 35.76
CA ALA A 2 -14.24 3.98 36.96
C ALA A 2 -14.06 3.02 38.16
N THR A 3 -12.91 3.13 38.83
CA THR A 3 -12.60 2.35 40.03
C THR A 3 -13.06 3.10 41.30
N VAL A 4 -13.66 2.36 42.24
CA VAL A 4 -14.08 2.91 43.56
C VAL A 4 -12.85 3.20 44.42
N VAL A 5 -12.75 4.42 44.95
CA VAL A 5 -11.64 4.85 45.83
C VAL A 5 -12.03 5.03 47.30
N ASP A 6 -13.33 5.08 47.62
CA ASP A 6 -13.84 5.13 48.99
C ASP A 6 -15.27 4.54 49.04
N ASN A 7 -15.55 3.68 50.03
CA ASN A 7 -16.86 3.03 50.23
C ASN A 7 -17.77 3.77 51.23
N GLY A 8 -17.30 4.88 51.82
CA GLY A 8 -18.13 5.76 52.66
C GLY A 8 -18.95 6.76 51.82
N PRO A 9 -20.16 7.16 52.26
CA PRO A 9 -20.89 8.22 51.58
C PRO A 9 -20.28 9.62 51.86
N PRO A 10 -20.16 10.49 50.83
CA PRO A 10 -20.49 10.23 49.42
C PRO A 10 -19.42 9.40 48.69
N LEU A 11 -19.88 8.46 47.83
CA LEU A 11 -19.04 7.58 47.01
C LEU A 11 -18.11 8.40 46.12
N LYS A 12 -16.82 8.03 46.07
CA LYS A 12 -15.83 8.63 45.18
C LYS A 12 -15.36 7.63 44.15
N LEU A 13 -15.42 8.03 42.88
CA LEU A 13 -14.99 7.24 41.74
C LEU A 13 -13.78 7.91 41.08
N LYS A 14 -12.79 7.11 40.68
CA LYS A 14 -11.70 7.57 39.82
C LYS A 14 -12.06 7.28 38.37
N ALA A 15 -12.23 8.32 37.57
CA ALA A 15 -12.60 8.21 36.15
C ALA A 15 -11.57 7.42 35.33
N GLU A 16 -12.04 6.64 34.39
CA GLU A 16 -11.24 5.89 33.42
C GLU A 16 -11.41 6.45 32.00
N SER A 17 -10.61 5.93 31.07
CA SER A 17 -10.75 6.28 29.66
C SER A 17 -12.14 5.93 29.13
N GLY A 18 -12.76 6.87 28.43
CA GLY A 18 -14.13 6.74 27.89
C GLY A 18 -15.25 7.12 28.86
N ASP A 19 -14.95 7.35 30.15
CA ASP A 19 -15.98 7.78 31.10
C ASP A 19 -16.47 9.20 30.81
N SER A 20 -17.74 9.46 31.10
CA SER A 20 -18.29 10.81 31.14
C SER A 20 -19.18 10.98 32.36
N LEU A 21 -19.40 12.22 32.81
CA LEU A 21 -20.29 12.46 33.94
C LEU A 21 -21.71 11.90 33.72
N CYS A 22 -22.22 11.88 32.48
CA CYS A 22 -23.53 11.28 32.21
C CYS A 22 -23.49 9.75 32.30
N LEU A 23 -22.43 9.09 31.82
CA LEU A 23 -22.28 7.65 31.95
C LEU A 23 -22.22 7.22 33.41
N LEU A 24 -21.33 7.87 34.19
CA LEU A 24 -21.20 7.60 35.63
C LEU A 24 -22.51 7.86 36.39
N ALA A 25 -23.25 8.93 36.01
CA ALA A 25 -24.54 9.22 36.60
C ALA A 25 -25.59 8.14 36.27
N ILE A 26 -25.65 7.71 35.01
CA ILE A 26 -26.56 6.65 34.56
C ILE A 26 -26.25 5.34 35.29
N GLU A 27 -24.99 4.96 35.42
CA GLU A 27 -24.57 3.78 36.17
C GLU A 27 -24.97 3.88 37.64
N ALA A 28 -24.76 5.03 38.27
CA ALA A 28 -25.21 5.33 39.63
C ALA A 28 -26.74 5.40 39.79
N GLY A 29 -27.51 5.35 38.69
CA GLY A 29 -28.98 5.28 38.70
C GLY A 29 -29.69 6.62 38.53
N PHE A 30 -28.99 7.67 38.14
CA PHE A 30 -29.58 8.96 37.77
C PHE A 30 -29.97 9.00 36.28
N GLU A 31 -30.83 9.94 35.89
CA GLU A 31 -31.21 10.13 34.46
C GLU A 31 -30.09 10.80 33.65
N HIS A 32 -29.35 11.72 34.27
CA HIS A 32 -28.28 12.50 33.65
C HIS A 32 -27.32 13.05 34.70
N CYS A 33 -26.27 13.75 34.27
CA CYS A 33 -25.17 14.19 35.12
C CYS A 33 -25.42 15.38 36.07
N GLN A 34 -26.64 15.90 36.20
CA GLN A 34 -26.85 17.16 36.95
C GLN A 34 -26.45 17.02 38.42
N ARG A 35 -26.90 15.95 39.08
CA ARG A 35 -26.55 15.68 40.48
C ARG A 35 -25.04 15.53 40.69
N LEU A 36 -24.33 14.91 39.74
CA LEU A 36 -22.87 14.80 39.78
C LEU A 36 -22.20 16.16 39.58
N ARG A 37 -22.71 17.01 38.68
CA ARG A 37 -22.19 18.37 38.49
C ARG A 37 -22.35 19.21 39.75
N ASP A 38 -23.52 19.14 40.40
CA ASP A 38 -23.78 19.87 41.63
C ASP A 38 -22.85 19.40 42.77
N ALA A 39 -22.64 18.08 42.90
CA ALA A 39 -21.74 17.50 43.90
C ALA A 39 -20.26 17.78 43.64
N ASN A 40 -19.89 18.11 42.40
CA ASN A 40 -18.51 18.40 41.98
C ASN A 40 -18.36 19.86 41.52
N ALA A 41 -19.19 20.78 42.03
CA ALA A 41 -19.15 22.18 41.66
C ALA A 41 -17.74 22.77 41.84
N GLY A 42 -17.30 23.57 40.85
CA GLY A 42 -15.98 24.21 40.85
C GLY A 42 -14.82 23.34 40.36
N LYS A 43 -15.07 22.08 39.96
CA LYS A 43 -14.07 21.24 39.27
C LYS A 43 -13.99 21.59 37.78
N ASP A 44 -12.79 21.52 37.21
CA ASP A 44 -12.56 21.86 35.79
C ASP A 44 -13.37 20.99 34.83
N PHE A 45 -13.53 19.70 35.11
CA PHE A 45 -14.38 18.79 34.31
C PHE A 45 -15.89 19.11 34.38
N VAL A 46 -16.30 20.02 35.27
CA VAL A 46 -17.67 20.55 35.32
C VAL A 46 -17.78 21.88 34.56
N THR A 47 -16.74 22.69 34.56
CA THR A 47 -16.80 24.11 34.13
C THR A 47 -16.10 24.41 32.81
N SER A 48 -15.00 23.72 32.47
CA SER A 48 -14.09 24.13 31.41
C SER A 48 -13.61 23.02 30.47
N ARG A 49 -13.64 21.75 30.89
CA ARG A 49 -13.21 20.61 30.06
C ARG A 49 -14.08 19.36 30.22
N HIS A 50 -13.83 18.36 29.39
CA HIS A 50 -14.39 17.02 29.55
C HIS A 50 -13.72 16.28 30.73
N LEU A 51 -14.38 15.22 31.20
CA LEU A 51 -13.83 14.32 32.21
C LEU A 51 -12.64 13.56 31.62
N GLU A 52 -11.54 13.50 32.35
CA GLU A 52 -10.30 12.84 31.92
C GLU A 52 -9.95 11.68 32.85
N PRO A 53 -9.21 10.66 32.37
CA PRO A 53 -8.75 9.56 33.21
C PRO A 53 -7.98 10.06 34.44
N GLY A 54 -8.36 9.57 35.61
CA GLY A 54 -7.75 9.95 36.89
C GLY A 54 -8.48 11.05 37.66
N ASP A 55 -9.42 11.76 37.04
CA ASP A 55 -10.29 12.69 37.75
C ASP A 55 -11.09 11.97 38.85
N ILE A 56 -11.20 12.61 40.03
CA ILE A 56 -12.01 12.09 41.13
C ILE A 56 -13.40 12.72 41.09
N VAL A 57 -14.41 11.88 40.88
CA VAL A 57 -15.82 12.26 40.78
C VAL A 57 -16.55 11.83 42.05
N VAL A 58 -17.17 12.80 42.72
CA VAL A 58 -18.07 12.54 43.85
C VAL A 58 -19.45 12.17 43.32
N VAL A 59 -19.95 11.00 43.69
CA VAL A 59 -21.30 10.54 43.37
C VAL A 59 -22.19 10.75 44.60
N PRO A 60 -23.20 11.62 44.53
CA PRO A 60 -24.10 11.85 45.65
C PRO A 60 -24.98 10.62 45.91
N GLU A 61 -25.49 10.50 47.13
CA GLU A 61 -26.47 9.47 47.47
C GLU A 61 -27.77 9.66 46.67
N ARG A 62 -28.47 8.55 46.42
CA ARG A 62 -29.79 8.57 45.80
C ARG A 62 -30.85 8.83 46.86
N ASP A 63 -31.77 9.74 46.54
CA ASP A 63 -32.97 9.94 47.34
C ASP A 63 -33.90 8.70 47.15
N ILE A 64 -33.89 7.77 48.10
CA ILE A 64 -34.78 6.59 48.07
C ILE A 64 -36.13 7.02 48.63
N LYS A 65 -37.17 6.91 47.81
CA LYS A 65 -38.55 7.13 48.23
C LYS A 65 -39.25 5.77 48.37
N ASP A 66 -39.63 5.42 49.60
CA ASP A 66 -40.50 4.28 49.85
C ASP A 66 -41.96 4.68 49.61
N GLU A 67 -42.62 4.03 48.64
CA GLU A 67 -44.06 4.13 48.46
C GLU A 67 -44.75 2.92 49.07
N SER A 68 -45.58 3.14 50.09
CA SER A 68 -46.22 2.11 50.92
C SER A 68 -47.56 1.58 50.40
N LYS A 69 -47.93 1.88 49.15
CA LYS A 69 -49.23 1.47 48.59
C LYS A 69 -49.15 0.05 48.02
N SER A 70 -50.09 -0.81 48.40
CA SER A 70 -50.31 -2.08 47.69
C SER A 70 -50.69 -1.76 46.24
N THR A 71 -50.00 -2.36 45.29
CA THR A 71 -50.34 -2.24 43.88
C THR A 71 -50.99 -3.55 43.44
N ASP A 72 -52.24 -3.46 42.98
CA ASP A 72 -53.01 -4.62 42.49
C ASP A 72 -52.59 -5.02 41.06
N THR A 73 -51.59 -4.32 40.51
CA THR A 73 -51.06 -4.48 39.15
C THR A 73 -49.55 -4.65 39.21
N THR A 74 -49.06 -5.73 38.59
CA THR A 74 -47.63 -5.94 38.35
C THR A 74 -47.11 -4.89 37.37
N SER A 75 -46.46 -3.84 37.89
CA SER A 75 -45.80 -2.81 37.07
C SER A 75 -44.37 -3.25 36.72
N THR A 76 -44.04 -3.29 35.43
CA THR A 76 -42.65 -3.50 35.00
C THR A 76 -41.94 -2.15 34.98
N PHE A 77 -41.06 -1.92 35.96
CA PHE A 77 -40.21 -0.74 35.97
C PHE A 77 -39.02 -0.95 35.04
N VAL A 78 -38.92 -0.12 34.00
CA VAL A 78 -37.75 -0.12 33.10
C VAL A 78 -36.94 1.14 33.39
N LYS A 79 -35.63 0.97 33.58
CA LYS A 79 -34.72 2.11 33.74
C LYS A 79 -34.67 2.87 32.41
N LEU A 80 -35.14 4.12 32.42
CA LEU A 80 -35.24 5.00 31.25
C LEU A 80 -33.91 5.18 30.47
N THR A 81 -32.79 4.96 31.14
CA THR A 81 -31.43 5.16 30.61
C THR A 81 -30.65 3.84 30.45
N SER A 82 -31.36 2.71 30.41
CA SER A 82 -30.75 1.40 30.19
C SER A 82 -31.06 0.86 28.78
N PRO A 83 -30.04 0.39 28.04
CA PRO A 83 -28.60 0.45 28.34
C PRO A 83 -28.03 1.89 28.30
N PRO A 84 -26.87 2.15 28.94
CA PRO A 84 -26.18 3.45 28.85
C PRO A 84 -25.92 3.85 27.40
N PHE A 85 -25.87 5.16 27.14
CA PHE A 85 -25.64 5.62 25.78
C PHE A 85 -24.23 5.24 25.30
N SER A 86 -24.11 4.85 24.04
CA SER A 86 -22.82 4.45 23.45
C SER A 86 -22.79 4.70 21.95
N VAL A 87 -21.58 4.65 21.38
CA VAL A 87 -21.35 4.65 19.94
C VAL A 87 -20.41 3.50 19.62
N ARG A 88 -20.63 2.82 18.50
CA ARG A 88 -19.75 1.76 18.00
C ARG A 88 -19.80 1.67 16.48
N PHE A 89 -18.81 1.00 15.89
CA PHE A 89 -18.83 0.63 14.47
C PHE A 89 -19.35 -0.79 14.32
N VAL A 90 -20.20 -1.01 13.32
CA VAL A 90 -20.75 -2.33 12.98
C VAL A 90 -20.76 -2.48 11.47
N HIS A 91 -20.71 -3.70 10.95
CA HIS A 91 -20.90 -3.92 9.52
C HIS A 91 -22.40 -3.77 9.15
N GLY A 92 -23.25 -4.48 9.88
CA GLY A 92 -24.69 -4.50 9.68
C GLY A 92 -25.18 -5.88 9.27
N SER A 93 -25.66 -6.67 10.24
CA SER A 93 -26.17 -8.02 9.97
C SER A 93 -27.62 -8.06 9.49
N GLY A 94 -27.89 -8.92 8.51
CA GLY A 94 -29.26 -9.28 8.10
C GLY A 94 -29.93 -10.30 9.02
N THR A 95 -29.16 -11.01 9.85
CA THR A 95 -29.62 -12.15 10.66
C THR A 95 -29.57 -11.92 12.16
N LYS A 96 -28.66 -11.05 12.65
CA LYS A 96 -28.56 -10.70 14.07
C LYS A 96 -29.50 -9.53 14.40
N THR A 97 -29.95 -9.47 15.65
CA THR A 97 -30.63 -8.26 16.12
C THR A 97 -29.62 -7.12 16.26
N TYR A 98 -30.08 -5.87 16.24
CA TYR A 98 -29.18 -4.72 16.23
C TYR A 98 -28.30 -4.63 17.48
N ALA A 99 -28.80 -5.03 18.65
CA ALA A 99 -28.00 -5.08 19.87
C ALA A 99 -26.91 -6.16 19.79
N ASP A 100 -27.20 -7.28 19.12
CA ASP A 100 -26.31 -8.45 19.03
C ASP A 100 -25.38 -8.41 17.82
N ASP A 101 -25.43 -7.35 17.00
CA ASP A 101 -24.56 -7.20 15.84
C ASP A 101 -23.10 -7.07 16.26
N ASP A 102 -22.21 -7.60 15.44
CA ASP A 102 -20.79 -7.65 15.77
C ASP A 102 -20.18 -6.25 15.68
N THR A 103 -19.50 -5.86 16.75
CA THR A 103 -18.70 -4.65 16.77
C THR A 103 -17.45 -4.87 15.92
N LEU A 104 -17.19 -3.96 14.99
CA LEU A 104 -15.95 -3.98 14.20
C LEU A 104 -14.76 -3.59 15.07
N LEU A 105 -13.60 -4.17 14.77
CA LEU A 105 -12.33 -3.85 15.44
C LEU A 105 -11.39 -3.01 14.55
N VAL A 106 -11.73 -2.88 13.28
CA VAL A 106 -10.91 -2.26 12.24
C VAL A 106 -11.82 -1.83 11.10
N LEU A 107 -11.40 -0.83 10.32
CA LEU A 107 -12.07 -0.40 9.09
C LEU A 107 -11.10 -0.51 7.90
N ASN A 108 -11.50 -1.21 6.85
CA ASN A 108 -10.67 -1.36 5.65
C ASN A 108 -10.96 -0.27 4.61
N VAL A 109 -9.98 -0.02 3.73
CA VAL A 109 -10.18 0.84 2.56
C VAL A 109 -10.95 0.06 1.48
N SER A 110 -12.08 0.60 1.05
CA SER A 110 -12.95 -0.07 0.09
C SER A 110 -12.30 -0.23 -1.28
N ASN A 111 -12.39 -1.43 -1.84
CA ASN A 111 -12.02 -1.72 -3.22
C ASN A 111 -13.18 -1.70 -4.23
N ILE A 112 -14.40 -1.35 -3.79
CA ILE A 112 -15.57 -1.25 -4.67
C ILE A 112 -15.75 0.20 -5.17
N ARG A 113 -16.32 0.35 -6.37
CA ARG A 113 -16.72 1.64 -6.93
C ARG A 113 -17.75 2.34 -6.04
N THR A 114 -17.56 3.62 -5.75
CA THR A 114 -18.43 4.37 -4.83
C THR A 114 -19.73 4.84 -5.45
N ASP A 115 -19.79 5.04 -6.77
CA ASP A 115 -20.99 5.48 -7.49
C ASP A 115 -22.03 4.37 -7.69
N ILE A 116 -21.68 3.12 -7.37
CA ILE A 116 -22.55 1.96 -7.43
C ILE A 116 -22.53 1.23 -6.09
N ASP A 117 -23.63 0.56 -5.77
CA ASP A 117 -23.75 -0.36 -4.63
C ASP A 117 -23.75 0.24 -3.21
N LEU A 118 -23.65 1.55 -3.01
CA LEU A 118 -23.95 2.16 -1.71
C LEU A 118 -25.45 2.39 -1.53
N PRO A 119 -26.15 1.64 -0.66
CA PRO A 119 -27.58 1.82 -0.47
C PRO A 119 -27.88 3.09 0.35
N PRO A 120 -28.96 3.82 0.03
CA PRO A 120 -29.33 5.06 0.73
C PRO A 120 -30.06 4.83 2.07
N GLY A 121 -30.39 3.57 2.40
CA GLY A 121 -31.15 3.20 3.59
C GLY A 121 -30.31 3.13 4.87
N PHE A 122 -30.97 3.32 6.03
CA PHE A 122 -30.35 3.24 7.35
C PHE A 122 -30.35 1.81 7.94
N GLY A 123 -31.27 0.96 7.48
CA GLY A 123 -31.34 -0.45 7.88
C GLY A 123 -30.33 -1.35 7.19
N PHE A 124 -30.50 -2.66 7.38
CA PHE A 124 -29.77 -3.67 6.62
C PHE A 124 -30.12 -3.57 5.13
N ASP A 125 -29.12 -3.75 4.28
CA ASP A 125 -29.27 -3.83 2.83
C ASP A 125 -28.22 -4.79 2.27
N SER A 126 -28.67 -5.80 1.52
CA SER A 126 -27.80 -6.85 1.00
C SER A 126 -26.73 -6.37 0.02
N LYS A 127 -26.90 -5.19 -0.60
CA LYS A 127 -25.86 -4.62 -1.48
C LYS A 127 -24.74 -3.98 -0.68
N GLY A 128 -25.07 -3.32 0.43
CA GLY A 128 -24.07 -2.79 1.37
C GLY A 128 -23.30 -3.93 2.03
N ASP A 129 -24.02 -4.93 2.56
CA ASP A 129 -23.45 -6.12 3.20
C ASP A 129 -22.53 -6.96 2.28
N ARG A 130 -22.76 -6.91 0.97
CA ARG A 130 -21.91 -7.57 -0.02
C ARG A 130 -20.49 -7.00 -0.03
N ASP A 131 -20.31 -5.73 0.32
CA ASP A 131 -19.02 -5.09 0.39
C ASP A 131 -18.45 -5.21 1.80
N GLY A 132 -17.54 -6.16 2.02
CA GLY A 132 -16.95 -6.44 3.32
C GLY A 132 -16.20 -5.26 3.96
N ASP A 133 -15.82 -4.25 3.16
CA ASP A 133 -15.12 -3.06 3.64
C ASP A 133 -16.09 -1.92 4.02
N THR A 134 -17.40 -2.10 3.83
CA THR A 134 -18.39 -1.14 4.32
C THR A 134 -18.63 -1.27 5.81
N PHE A 135 -19.06 -0.16 6.40
CA PHE A 135 -19.41 -0.11 7.81
C PHE A 135 -20.58 0.84 8.06
N LYS A 136 -21.11 0.80 9.28
CA LYS A 136 -22.09 1.71 9.82
C LYS A 136 -21.61 2.20 11.18
N VAL A 137 -22.06 3.38 11.55
CA VAL A 137 -22.01 3.83 12.93
C VAL A 137 -23.34 3.51 13.58
N GLU A 138 -23.28 2.84 14.73
CA GLU A 138 -24.42 2.59 15.59
C GLU A 138 -24.31 3.40 16.88
N VAL A 139 -25.40 4.06 17.24
CA VAL A 139 -25.58 4.74 18.53
C VAL A 139 -26.67 4.01 19.30
N VAL A 140 -26.42 3.73 20.57
CA VAL A 140 -27.45 3.30 21.50
C VAL A 140 -27.76 4.49 22.39
N ASP A 141 -29.00 4.96 22.40
CA ASP A 141 -29.48 5.98 23.34
C ASP A 141 -30.99 5.79 23.58
N PRO A 142 -31.39 5.15 24.69
CA PRO A 142 -32.80 4.96 25.04
C PRO A 142 -33.57 6.27 25.25
N ALA A 143 -32.88 7.35 25.59
CA ALA A 143 -33.47 8.65 25.86
C ALA A 143 -33.59 9.54 24.61
N ALA A 144 -32.91 9.19 23.52
CA ALA A 144 -33.02 9.90 22.25
C ALA A 144 -34.37 9.68 21.57
N GLY A 145 -34.78 10.66 20.75
CA GLY A 145 -35.96 10.57 19.88
C GLY A 145 -35.59 10.78 18.41
N GLY A 146 -36.19 10.00 17.52
CA GLY A 146 -36.14 10.24 16.07
C GLY A 146 -34.80 9.94 15.40
N THR A 147 -33.98 10.97 15.19
CA THR A 147 -32.67 10.92 14.52
C THR A 147 -31.61 11.51 15.43
N VAL A 148 -30.48 10.82 15.56
CA VAL A 148 -29.31 11.31 16.27
C VAL A 148 -28.20 11.65 15.29
N ASN A 149 -27.32 12.58 15.66
CA ASN A 149 -26.19 12.98 14.83
C ASN A 149 -24.89 12.52 15.49
N VAL A 150 -23.99 12.01 14.66
CA VAL A 150 -22.63 11.64 15.04
C VAL A 150 -21.66 12.51 14.25
N ARG A 151 -20.53 12.84 14.86
CA ARG A 151 -19.37 13.37 14.13
C ARG A 151 -18.44 12.22 13.79
N LEU A 152 -18.11 12.06 12.51
CA LEU A 152 -17.17 11.04 12.02
C LEU A 152 -15.92 11.73 11.48
N GLU A 153 -14.74 11.35 11.93
CA GLU A 153 -13.48 12.04 11.62
C GLU A 153 -12.36 11.02 11.34
N ALA A 154 -11.59 11.23 10.27
CA ALA A 154 -10.31 10.58 10.12
C ALA A 154 -9.26 11.30 10.99
N LEU A 155 -8.41 10.54 11.66
CA LEU A 155 -7.36 11.05 12.54
C LEU A 155 -5.99 10.82 11.93
N ARG A 156 -5.17 11.86 11.98
CA ARG A 156 -3.78 11.88 11.52
C ARG A 156 -2.86 11.25 12.57
N PRO A 157 -1.99 10.31 12.22
CA PRO A 157 -0.95 9.83 13.12
C PRO A 157 0.11 10.91 13.38
N VAL A 158 0.56 10.98 14.63
CA VAL A 158 1.74 11.73 15.05
C VAL A 158 2.79 10.72 15.46
N TYR A 159 3.97 10.82 14.86
CA TYR A 159 5.05 9.87 15.09
C TYR A 159 6.03 10.38 16.13
N ALA A 160 6.51 9.47 16.98
CA ALA A 160 7.66 9.69 17.83
C ALA A 160 8.96 9.71 17.00
N ALA A 161 10.07 10.10 17.64
CA ALA A 161 11.38 10.21 16.98
C ALA A 161 11.92 8.86 16.43
N ASP A 162 11.46 7.74 16.98
CA ASP A 162 11.81 6.39 16.51
C ASP A 162 10.92 5.88 15.37
N GLY A 163 9.96 6.71 14.92
CA GLY A 163 9.02 6.37 13.84
C GLY A 163 7.79 5.60 14.30
N THR A 164 7.65 5.26 15.59
CA THR A 164 6.43 4.67 16.13
C THR A 164 5.32 5.71 16.24
N ILE A 165 4.05 5.28 16.24
CA ILE A 165 2.93 6.19 16.46
C ILE A 165 2.87 6.54 17.95
N ASP A 166 2.93 7.84 18.25
CA ASP A 166 2.76 8.38 19.60
C ASP A 166 1.27 8.57 19.94
N HIS A 167 0.55 9.29 19.09
CA HIS A 167 -0.89 9.52 19.24
C HIS A 167 -1.53 9.95 17.91
N HIS A 168 -2.85 10.13 17.90
CA HIS A 168 -3.60 10.62 16.74
C HIS A 168 -4.26 11.97 17.02
N ILE A 169 -4.20 12.87 16.03
CA ILE A 169 -4.81 14.21 16.08
C ILE A 169 -5.78 14.41 14.93
N LEU A 170 -6.62 15.45 14.99
CA LEU A 170 -7.40 15.85 13.83
C LEU A 170 -6.48 16.37 12.72
N PHE A 171 -6.83 16.08 11.47
CA PHE A 171 -6.25 16.80 10.35
C PHE A 171 -6.63 18.28 10.47
N ALA A 172 -5.63 19.16 10.44
CA ALA A 172 -5.80 20.59 10.52
C ALA A 172 -4.83 21.26 9.53
N SER A 173 -5.31 22.25 8.79
CA SER A 173 -4.49 23.06 7.86
C SER A 173 -3.82 22.25 6.74
N VAL A 174 -4.49 21.20 6.27
CA VAL A 174 -4.03 20.33 5.17
C VAL A 174 -5.02 20.33 3.99
N GLY A 175 -4.57 19.83 2.85
CA GLY A 175 -5.45 19.59 1.70
C GLY A 175 -6.63 18.69 2.06
N HIS A 176 -7.81 19.05 1.57
CA HIS A 176 -9.03 18.25 1.74
C HIS A 176 -9.44 17.96 3.20
N GLU A 177 -9.07 18.83 4.17
CA GLU A 177 -9.45 18.68 5.58
C GLU A 177 -10.96 18.42 5.77
N ALA A 178 -11.81 19.14 5.03
CA ALA A 178 -13.26 19.00 5.12
C ALA A 178 -13.77 17.61 4.67
N ASP A 179 -13.04 16.94 3.79
CA ASP A 179 -13.40 15.60 3.27
C ASP A 179 -13.02 14.48 4.23
N ARG A 180 -12.14 14.78 5.19
CA ARG A 180 -11.70 13.88 6.27
C ARG A 180 -12.64 13.92 7.47
N ARG A 181 -13.82 14.56 7.33
CA ARG A 181 -14.85 14.62 8.36
C ARG A 181 -16.28 14.60 7.79
N ILE A 182 -17.19 13.97 8.52
CA ILE A 182 -18.63 14.11 8.36
C ILE A 182 -19.17 14.71 9.66
N THR A 183 -19.35 16.03 9.68
CA THR A 183 -19.73 16.78 10.89
C THR A 183 -21.13 16.42 11.39
N THR A 184 -22.01 15.96 10.51
CA THR A 184 -23.39 15.59 10.85
C THR A 184 -23.78 14.29 10.16
N LEU A 185 -23.22 13.19 10.65
CA LEU A 185 -23.62 11.85 10.24
C LEU A 185 -24.96 11.49 10.90
N LYS A 186 -26.02 11.46 10.09
CA LYS A 186 -27.37 11.13 10.57
C LYS A 186 -27.47 9.64 10.86
N CYS A 187 -27.93 9.30 12.07
CA CYS A 187 -28.29 7.95 12.47
C CYS A 187 -29.77 7.89 12.81
N LYS A 188 -30.52 7.00 12.16
CA LYS A 188 -31.97 6.86 12.39
C LYS A 188 -32.26 5.63 13.22
N LYS A 189 -33.32 5.71 14.02
CA LYS A 189 -33.83 4.57 14.78
C LYS A 189 -34.18 3.44 13.83
N VAL A 190 -33.66 2.25 14.09
CA VAL A 190 -33.94 1.06 13.27
C VAL A 190 -34.66 0.02 14.16
N ARG A 191 -35.94 -0.25 13.86
CA ARG A 191 -36.88 -1.06 14.67
C ARG A 191 -37.14 -0.49 16.08
N SER A 192 -37.80 -1.26 16.96
CA SER A 192 -38.30 -0.84 18.28
C SER A 192 -37.22 -0.67 19.37
N ALA A 193 -35.98 -1.12 19.12
CA ALA A 193 -34.85 -1.03 20.04
C ALA A 193 -34.28 0.41 20.15
N PRO A 194 -33.54 0.76 21.22
CA PRO A 194 -32.92 2.07 21.40
C PRO A 194 -31.68 2.32 20.51
N ALA A 195 -31.56 1.61 19.39
CA ALA A 195 -30.43 1.65 18.48
C ALA A 195 -30.73 2.52 17.24
N TYR A 196 -29.75 3.34 16.88
CA TYR A 196 -29.76 4.25 15.75
C TYR A 196 -28.58 3.94 14.84
N ARG A 197 -28.80 3.80 13.54
CA ARG A 197 -27.71 3.49 12.59
C ARG A 197 -27.61 4.51 11.49
N SER A 198 -26.39 4.73 11.02
CA SER A 198 -26.11 5.43 9.78
C SER A 198 -26.51 4.61 8.55
N LYS A 199 -26.47 5.25 7.37
CA LYS A 199 -26.35 4.53 6.11
C LYS A 199 -25.01 3.77 6.07
N TYR A 200 -24.84 2.83 5.13
CA TYR A 200 -23.53 2.21 4.89
C TYR A 200 -22.53 3.28 4.45
N LEU A 201 -21.31 3.17 4.96
CA LEU A 201 -20.18 4.08 4.79
C LEU A 201 -18.99 3.34 4.19
N ARG A 202 -18.10 4.08 3.53
CA ARG A 202 -16.83 3.57 3.02
C ARG A 202 -15.67 4.49 3.37
N LEU A 203 -14.51 3.89 3.61
CA LEU A 203 -13.24 4.60 3.58
C LEU A 203 -12.74 4.66 2.13
N VAL A 204 -12.31 5.85 1.71
CA VAL A 204 -11.78 6.12 0.36
C VAL A 204 -10.46 6.85 0.46
N VAL A 205 -9.59 6.69 -0.55
CA VAL A 205 -8.22 7.24 -0.53
C VAL A 205 -8.06 8.45 -1.45
N ASP A 206 -9.00 8.66 -2.37
CA ASP A 206 -8.97 9.79 -3.28
C ASP A 206 -10.27 10.61 -3.25
N HIS A 207 -10.12 11.83 -3.75
CA HIS A 207 -11.14 12.86 -3.66
C HIS A 207 -12.28 12.69 -4.68
N ASP A 208 -12.07 12.00 -5.80
CA ASP A 208 -13.14 11.78 -6.77
C ASP A 208 -14.15 10.76 -6.23
N ASP A 209 -13.65 9.72 -5.56
CA ASP A 209 -14.49 8.78 -4.82
C ASP A 209 -15.22 9.44 -3.66
N LYS A 210 -14.53 10.29 -2.89
CA LYS A 210 -15.15 11.08 -1.83
C LYS A 210 -16.34 11.89 -2.38
N LYS A 211 -16.10 12.68 -3.43
CA LYS A 211 -17.09 13.56 -4.04
C LYS A 211 -18.33 12.83 -4.56
N SER A 212 -18.16 11.60 -5.06
CA SER A 212 -19.24 10.84 -5.67
C SER A 212 -20.43 10.59 -4.73
N VAL A 213 -20.16 10.31 -3.44
CA VAL A 213 -21.20 10.06 -2.42
C VAL A 213 -20.77 10.66 -1.08
N ASN A 214 -20.67 11.99 -1.04
CA ASN A 214 -20.08 12.73 0.07
C ASN A 214 -20.61 12.40 1.48
N GLU A 215 -21.89 12.07 1.61
CA GLU A 215 -22.50 11.74 2.90
C GLU A 215 -22.19 10.31 3.39
N GLN A 216 -21.63 9.45 2.54
CA GLN A 216 -21.39 8.03 2.80
C GLN A 216 -19.92 7.62 2.60
N THR A 217 -19.02 8.57 2.38
CA THR A 217 -17.60 8.33 2.17
C THR A 217 -16.77 9.23 3.08
N LEU A 218 -15.73 8.65 3.68
CA LEU A 218 -14.73 9.36 4.50
C LEU A 218 -13.35 9.23 3.85
N LEU A 219 -12.67 10.36 3.64
CA LEU A 219 -11.34 10.36 3.05
C LEU A 219 -10.28 9.97 4.10
N VAL A 220 -9.49 8.95 3.79
CA VAL A 220 -8.29 8.51 4.53
C VAL A 220 -7.05 8.54 3.62
N GLY A 221 -6.96 9.53 2.73
CA GLY A 221 -5.86 9.64 1.76
C GLY A 221 -4.51 10.01 2.37
N THR A 222 -3.44 9.87 1.59
CA THR A 222 -2.08 10.29 1.96
C THR A 222 -1.93 11.82 1.96
N LEU A 223 -0.79 12.34 2.45
CA LEU A 223 -0.42 13.77 2.41
C LEU A 223 0.86 14.04 1.59
N VAL A 224 1.28 13.09 0.74
CA VAL A 224 2.45 13.25 -0.14
C VAL A 224 2.37 14.53 -1.00
N ASP A 225 1.17 14.88 -1.51
CA ASP A 225 0.96 16.10 -2.29
C ASP A 225 0.96 17.38 -1.45
N ASP A 226 0.68 17.27 -0.15
CA ASP A 226 0.71 18.37 0.81
C ASP A 226 2.11 18.52 1.45
N GLY A 227 3.10 17.75 1.00
CA GLY A 227 4.49 17.81 1.46
C GLY A 227 4.80 17.00 2.72
N ASP A 228 3.87 16.17 3.18
CA ASP A 228 4.04 15.32 4.36
C ASP A 228 3.99 13.84 3.97
N GLU A 229 5.16 13.32 3.56
CA GLU A 229 5.33 11.92 3.15
C GLU A 229 5.29 10.92 4.32
N ALA A 230 5.39 11.39 5.57
CA ALA A 230 5.36 10.53 6.75
C ALA A 230 3.94 10.03 7.04
N VAL A 231 2.91 10.79 6.66
CA VAL A 231 1.52 10.36 6.86
C VAL A 231 1.15 9.23 5.91
N GLU A 232 0.96 8.06 6.53
CA GLU A 232 0.56 6.81 5.91
C GLU A 232 -0.96 6.60 6.05
N ILE A 233 -1.59 5.98 5.05
CA ILE A 233 -3.03 5.72 5.02
C ILE A 233 -3.41 4.72 6.12
N LEU A 234 -2.66 3.63 6.19
CA LEU A 234 -2.93 2.56 7.14
C LEU A 234 -2.50 2.89 8.58
N ASP A 235 -1.80 4.00 8.83
CA ASP A 235 -1.51 4.48 10.20
C ASP A 235 -2.60 5.41 10.75
N GLN A 236 -3.61 5.75 9.95
CA GLN A 236 -4.73 6.59 10.38
C GLN A 236 -5.74 5.81 11.24
N ARG A 237 -6.56 6.57 11.97
CA ARG A 237 -7.72 6.07 12.72
C ARG A 237 -8.99 6.76 12.26
N VAL A 238 -10.13 6.17 12.57
CA VAL A 238 -11.44 6.77 12.36
C VAL A 238 -12.15 6.87 13.71
N ARG A 239 -12.60 8.09 14.03
CA ARG A 239 -13.31 8.42 15.27
C ARG A 239 -14.78 8.70 14.99
N ALA A 240 -15.66 8.05 15.74
CA ALA A 240 -17.08 8.41 15.83
C ALA A 240 -17.35 9.04 17.20
N THR A 241 -17.93 10.23 17.23
CA THR A 241 -18.29 10.93 18.47
C THR A 241 -19.78 11.26 18.48
N TYR A 242 -20.49 10.74 19.50
CA TYR A 242 -21.90 11.00 19.76
C TYR A 242 -22.06 11.88 21.01
N GLU A 243 -22.68 13.04 20.86
CA GLU A 243 -23.04 13.87 22.02
C GLU A 243 -24.37 13.41 22.63
N TYR A 244 -24.38 13.14 23.94
CA TYR A 244 -25.58 12.66 24.62
C TYR A 244 -26.71 13.69 24.56
N SER A 245 -27.86 13.25 24.03
CA SER A 245 -28.99 14.12 23.72
C SER A 245 -29.60 14.82 24.93
N LYS A 246 -29.62 14.14 26.08
CA LYS A 246 -30.18 14.64 27.36
C LYS A 246 -29.13 15.18 28.33
N CYS A 247 -27.90 15.43 27.89
CA CYS A 247 -26.92 16.05 28.77
C CYS A 247 -27.36 17.48 29.15
N PRO A 248 -27.46 17.84 30.44
CA PRO A 248 -27.87 19.17 30.88
C PRO A 248 -26.81 20.25 30.61
N ALA A 249 -25.56 19.85 30.38
CA ALA A 249 -24.49 20.78 30.03
C ALA A 249 -24.46 21.14 28.55
N THR A 250 -23.92 22.31 28.26
CA THR A 250 -23.81 22.90 26.92
C THR A 250 -22.35 23.13 26.54
N GLY A 251 -22.06 23.17 25.23
CA GLY A 251 -20.72 23.47 24.72
C GLY A 251 -19.68 22.43 25.15
N ALA A 252 -18.47 22.89 25.48
CA ALA A 252 -17.30 22.04 25.73
C ALA A 252 -17.40 21.10 26.94
N THR A 253 -18.43 21.22 27.77
CA THR A 253 -18.63 20.32 28.92
C THR A 253 -19.74 19.30 28.69
N LYS A 254 -20.40 19.31 27.52
CA LYS A 254 -21.44 18.35 27.18
C LYS A 254 -20.86 16.93 27.08
N CYS A 255 -21.55 15.97 27.69
CA CYS A 255 -21.09 14.58 27.71
C CYS A 255 -21.25 13.94 26.33
N HIS A 256 -20.26 13.13 25.95
CA HIS A 256 -20.25 12.40 24.68
C HIS A 256 -19.74 10.98 24.90
N ALA A 257 -20.01 10.11 23.93
CA ALA A 257 -19.36 8.81 23.76
C ALA A 257 -18.50 8.88 22.50
N THR A 258 -17.34 8.23 22.53
CA THR A 258 -16.41 8.17 21.40
C THR A 258 -15.98 6.73 21.19
N GLU A 259 -15.86 6.33 19.93
CA GLU A 259 -15.23 5.08 19.51
C GLU A 259 -14.19 5.39 18.43
N GLU A 260 -13.05 4.70 18.48
CA GLU A 260 -11.96 4.83 17.50
C GLU A 260 -11.53 3.47 17.00
N LEU A 261 -11.43 3.31 15.68
CA LEU A 261 -10.87 2.12 15.05
C LEU A 261 -9.68 2.45 14.15
N ASP A 262 -8.75 1.50 14.06
CA ASP A 262 -7.63 1.55 13.13
C ASP A 262 -8.11 1.38 11.68
N VAL A 263 -7.37 1.97 10.74
CA VAL A 263 -7.53 1.72 9.31
C VAL A 263 -6.66 0.53 8.89
N GLY A 264 -7.30 -0.53 8.38
CA GLY A 264 -6.67 -1.73 7.83
C GLY A 264 -6.20 -2.76 8.88
N GLU A 265 -6.25 -4.03 8.52
CA GLU A 265 -5.88 -5.18 9.36
C GLU A 265 -4.65 -5.94 8.86
N SER A 266 -3.90 -6.55 9.78
CA SER A 266 -2.72 -7.37 9.47
C SER A 266 -1.76 -6.70 8.46
N LYS A 267 -1.50 -5.42 8.69
CA LYS A 267 -0.82 -4.51 7.76
C LYS A 267 0.58 -5.04 7.41
N GLN A 268 0.98 -4.87 6.14
CA GLN A 268 2.29 -5.26 5.63
C GLN A 268 2.93 -4.12 4.84
N ARG A 269 4.24 -4.21 4.61
CA ARG A 269 4.96 -3.25 3.75
C ARG A 269 5.74 -3.97 2.67
N ALA A 270 5.52 -3.60 1.41
CA ALA A 270 6.37 -4.03 0.31
C ALA A 270 7.66 -3.21 0.29
N LYS A 271 8.80 -3.86 0.12
CA LYS A 271 10.10 -3.21 0.01
C LYS A 271 10.41 -2.79 -1.43
N MET A 272 10.89 -1.56 -1.62
CA MET A 272 11.21 -1.01 -2.93
C MET A 272 12.50 -0.19 -2.94
N ALA A 273 13.25 -0.31 -4.03
CA ALA A 273 14.32 0.60 -4.43
C ALA A 273 13.97 1.25 -5.78
N VAL A 274 14.34 2.52 -5.97
CA VAL A 274 14.02 3.28 -7.19
C VAL A 274 15.29 3.85 -7.80
N HIS A 275 15.46 3.59 -9.10
CA HIS A 275 16.61 3.99 -9.90
C HIS A 275 16.14 4.80 -11.11
N ILE A 276 16.63 6.04 -11.26
CA ILE A 276 16.30 6.92 -12.38
C ILE A 276 17.42 6.85 -13.41
N LEU A 277 17.14 6.33 -14.60
CA LEU A 277 18.15 6.23 -15.65
C LEU A 277 18.58 7.63 -16.15
N LYS A 278 19.88 7.86 -16.25
CA LYS A 278 20.45 9.00 -17.00
C LYS A 278 20.48 8.66 -18.48
N ASN A 279 20.07 9.61 -19.30
CA ASN A 279 20.15 9.46 -20.75
C ASN A 279 21.61 9.30 -21.17
N GLY A 280 21.94 8.18 -21.82
CA GLY A 280 23.30 7.86 -22.23
C GLY A 280 23.96 8.85 -23.21
N LYS A 281 23.19 9.73 -23.86
CA LYS A 281 23.74 10.82 -24.69
C LYS A 281 24.04 12.10 -23.92
N THR A 282 23.15 12.47 -23.00
CA THR A 282 23.19 13.81 -22.35
C THR A 282 23.70 13.75 -20.92
N GLY A 283 23.71 12.58 -20.28
CA GLY A 283 24.00 12.41 -18.86
C GLY A 283 22.90 12.95 -17.93
N VAL A 284 21.78 13.43 -18.48
CA VAL A 284 20.68 14.03 -17.71
C VAL A 284 19.71 12.93 -17.26
N PRO A 285 19.28 12.89 -16.00
CA PRO A 285 18.25 11.97 -15.53
C PRO A 285 16.92 12.15 -16.27
N VAL A 286 16.20 11.06 -16.53
CA VAL A 286 14.93 11.11 -17.28
C VAL A 286 13.76 11.71 -16.50
N SER A 287 13.84 11.72 -15.16
CA SER A 287 12.86 12.31 -14.25
C SER A 287 13.60 12.88 -13.03
N THR A 288 12.94 13.69 -12.20
CA THR A 288 13.54 14.16 -10.95
C THR A 288 13.35 13.13 -9.83
N ILE A 289 14.24 13.16 -8.84
CA ILE A 289 14.12 12.36 -7.61
C ILE A 289 12.75 12.58 -6.94
N ASP A 290 12.34 13.85 -6.80
CA ASP A 290 11.06 14.20 -6.16
C ASP A 290 9.86 13.64 -6.94
N GLN A 291 9.88 13.70 -8.28
CA GLN A 291 8.78 13.18 -9.12
C GLN A 291 8.65 11.66 -8.98
N ALA A 292 9.78 10.95 -9.03
CA ALA A 292 9.85 9.51 -8.85
C ALA A 292 9.37 9.10 -7.45
N ARG A 293 9.90 9.76 -6.42
CA ARG A 293 9.58 9.48 -5.02
C ARG A 293 8.09 9.71 -4.73
N ARG A 294 7.57 10.87 -5.12
CA ARG A 294 6.15 11.22 -4.99
C ARG A 294 5.25 10.18 -5.66
N SER A 295 5.51 9.84 -6.93
CA SER A 295 4.66 8.94 -7.71
C SER A 295 4.64 7.54 -7.12
N CYS A 296 5.80 7.02 -6.69
CA CYS A 296 5.89 5.72 -6.04
C CYS A 296 5.16 5.71 -4.69
N LEU A 297 5.42 6.70 -3.81
CA LEU A 297 4.77 6.75 -2.50
C LEU A 297 3.25 6.93 -2.62
N LYS A 298 2.81 7.96 -3.35
CA LYS A 298 1.38 8.29 -3.43
C LYS A 298 0.57 7.16 -4.04
N TYR A 299 0.94 6.73 -5.25
CA TYR A 299 0.09 5.83 -6.02
C TYR A 299 0.08 4.41 -5.47
N VAL A 300 1.23 3.92 -4.98
CA VAL A 300 1.28 2.60 -4.33
C VAL A 300 0.48 2.62 -3.04
N ARG A 301 0.66 3.62 -2.17
CA ARG A 301 -0.11 3.72 -0.92
C ARG A 301 -1.61 3.79 -1.16
N GLU A 302 -2.07 4.65 -2.07
CA GLU A 302 -3.50 4.78 -2.37
C GLU A 302 -4.10 3.46 -2.89
N LEU A 303 -3.45 2.81 -3.85
CA LEU A 303 -4.01 1.58 -4.43
C LEU A 303 -3.88 0.38 -3.50
N TYR A 304 -2.73 0.21 -2.84
CA TYR A 304 -2.45 -0.99 -2.04
C TYR A 304 -3.02 -0.93 -0.62
N ALA A 305 -3.46 0.24 -0.14
CA ALA A 305 -4.23 0.32 1.09
C ALA A 305 -5.53 -0.52 1.05
N GLN A 306 -6.09 -0.73 -0.15
CA GLN A 306 -7.22 -1.66 -0.39
C GLN A 306 -6.89 -3.13 -0.08
N ALA A 307 -5.61 -3.47 0.00
CA ALA A 307 -5.10 -4.79 0.35
C ALA A 307 -4.34 -4.78 1.70
N ASN A 308 -4.51 -3.73 2.52
CA ASN A 308 -3.78 -3.54 3.78
C ASN A 308 -2.25 -3.62 3.60
N LEU A 309 -1.75 -3.13 2.47
CA LEU A 309 -0.35 -3.12 2.10
C LEU A 309 0.11 -1.68 1.84
N SER A 310 1.28 -1.33 2.37
CA SER A 310 1.96 -0.07 2.06
C SER A 310 3.37 -0.35 1.49
N LEU A 311 4.18 0.70 1.37
CA LEU A 311 5.50 0.72 0.77
C LEU A 311 6.57 1.18 1.78
N THR A 312 7.69 0.48 1.80
CA THR A 312 8.95 0.94 2.41
C THR A 312 9.98 1.17 1.31
N MET A 313 10.49 2.40 1.20
CA MET A 313 11.66 2.67 0.38
C MET A 313 12.92 2.26 1.15
N VAL A 314 13.56 1.17 0.73
CA VAL A 314 14.72 0.58 1.43
C VAL A 314 16.02 1.35 1.22
N GLN A 315 16.02 2.29 0.28
CA GLN A 315 17.12 3.20 0.00
C GLN A 315 16.59 4.51 -0.56
N GLN A 316 17.46 5.53 -0.59
CA GLN A 316 17.17 6.77 -1.30
C GLN A 316 16.98 6.50 -2.79
N VAL A 317 16.04 7.22 -3.40
CA VAL A 317 15.88 7.24 -4.85
C VAL A 317 17.16 7.81 -5.44
N ARG A 318 17.76 7.07 -6.38
CA ARG A 318 19.06 7.45 -6.95
C ARG A 318 19.03 7.54 -8.46
N GLU A 319 19.81 8.45 -9.01
CA GLU A 319 20.05 8.51 -10.45
C GLU A 319 21.19 7.55 -10.81
N VAL A 320 21.02 6.80 -11.89
CA VAL A 320 21.98 5.80 -12.34
C VAL A 320 22.45 6.08 -13.77
N PRO A 321 23.76 5.99 -14.08
CA PRO A 321 24.24 6.20 -15.45
C PRO A 321 23.68 5.17 -16.43
N ALA A 322 23.77 5.43 -17.72
CA ALA A 322 23.46 4.42 -18.73
C ALA A 322 24.63 3.43 -18.83
N PRO A 323 24.45 2.16 -18.47
CA PRO A 323 25.57 1.20 -18.46
C PRO A 323 25.98 0.80 -19.89
N ALA A 324 27.29 0.62 -20.07
CA ALA A 324 27.92 0.18 -21.32
C ALA A 324 29.03 -0.87 -21.08
N ASN A 325 28.93 -1.56 -19.94
CA ASN A 325 29.98 -2.39 -19.34
C ASN A 325 29.65 -3.89 -19.36
N MET A 326 28.68 -4.32 -20.17
CA MET A 326 28.28 -5.72 -20.28
C MET A 326 28.60 -6.32 -21.66
N ILE A 327 29.12 -7.55 -21.67
CA ILE A 327 29.34 -8.36 -22.87
C ILE A 327 28.35 -9.51 -22.85
N ALA A 328 27.53 -9.65 -23.90
CA ALA A 328 26.66 -10.81 -24.08
C ALA A 328 27.25 -11.79 -25.09
N VAL A 329 27.26 -13.08 -24.73
CA VAL A 329 27.77 -14.19 -25.55
C VAL A 329 26.60 -15.03 -26.06
N ALA A 330 26.56 -15.21 -27.38
CA ALA A 330 25.52 -15.95 -28.10
C ALA A 330 24.09 -15.41 -27.91
N ASN A 331 23.95 -14.11 -27.60
CA ASN A 331 22.66 -13.45 -27.38
C ASN A 331 21.69 -13.70 -28.55
N GLY A 332 20.51 -14.25 -28.26
CA GLY A 332 19.45 -14.51 -29.26
C GLY A 332 19.63 -15.76 -30.13
N TRP A 333 20.76 -16.47 -30.07
CA TRP A 333 21.01 -17.67 -30.90
C TRP A 333 21.21 -18.94 -30.07
N ALA A 334 21.85 -18.81 -28.92
CA ALA A 334 22.18 -19.87 -27.98
C ALA A 334 22.60 -21.18 -28.68
N ARG A 335 23.76 -21.17 -29.33
CA ARG A 335 24.35 -22.34 -30.01
C ARG A 335 25.63 -22.75 -29.32
N ARG A 336 26.08 -23.98 -29.59
CA ARG A 336 27.42 -24.44 -29.21
C ARG A 336 28.48 -23.91 -30.19
N ALA A 337 29.65 -23.57 -29.67
CA ALA A 337 30.76 -22.99 -30.44
C ALA A 337 31.18 -23.86 -31.63
N VAL A 338 31.68 -23.20 -32.68
CA VAL A 338 32.40 -23.86 -33.78
C VAL A 338 33.77 -24.31 -33.28
N GLY A 339 34.46 -23.47 -32.51
CA GLY A 339 35.78 -23.74 -31.95
C GLY A 339 36.94 -23.27 -32.84
N GLY A 340 38.09 -23.01 -32.20
CA GLY A 340 39.30 -22.50 -32.84
C GLY A 340 39.18 -21.06 -33.35
N LYS A 341 38.15 -20.32 -32.93
CA LYS A 341 37.90 -18.94 -33.37
C LYS A 341 38.18 -17.95 -32.25
N LYS A 342 38.79 -16.82 -32.62
CA LYS A 342 39.18 -15.75 -31.69
C LYS A 342 38.03 -14.78 -31.44
N ILE A 343 37.86 -14.40 -30.18
CA ILE A 343 37.01 -13.31 -29.70
C ILE A 343 37.91 -12.35 -28.94
N SER A 344 37.93 -11.08 -29.32
CA SER A 344 38.78 -10.08 -28.69
C SER A 344 38.00 -8.80 -28.40
N ILE A 345 38.14 -8.28 -27.19
CA ILE A 345 37.47 -7.08 -26.70
C ILE A 345 38.55 -6.09 -26.28
N ARG A 346 38.40 -4.82 -26.68
CA ARG A 346 39.15 -3.71 -26.12
C ARG A 346 38.39 -3.18 -24.91
N LEU A 347 39.06 -3.15 -23.76
CA LEU A 347 38.53 -2.69 -22.49
C LEU A 347 39.23 -1.41 -22.10
N ARG A 348 38.44 -0.38 -21.79
CA ARG A 348 38.92 0.83 -21.14
C ARG A 348 38.26 0.98 -19.80
N VAL A 349 39.06 1.19 -18.75
CA VAL A 349 38.58 1.44 -17.38
C VAL A 349 39.22 2.73 -16.89
N GLY A 350 38.40 3.77 -16.77
CA GLY A 350 38.87 5.13 -16.50
C GLY A 350 39.91 5.61 -17.53
N ALA A 351 40.83 6.47 -17.09
CA ALA A 351 41.91 6.99 -17.93
C ALA A 351 43.18 6.13 -17.91
N MET A 352 43.27 5.15 -17.00
CA MET A 352 44.54 4.49 -16.66
C MET A 352 44.71 3.11 -17.29
N PHE A 353 43.65 2.55 -17.87
CA PHE A 353 43.68 1.21 -18.45
C PHE A 353 43.01 1.18 -19.82
N ASP A 354 43.72 0.71 -20.85
CA ASP A 354 43.26 0.56 -22.22
C ASP A 354 43.96 -0.65 -22.87
N GLU A 355 43.36 -1.82 -22.75
CA GLU A 355 43.96 -3.08 -23.19
C GLU A 355 43.02 -3.87 -24.09
N THR A 356 43.59 -4.72 -24.95
CA THR A 356 42.81 -5.69 -25.74
C THR A 356 43.03 -7.08 -25.19
N VAL A 357 41.95 -7.68 -24.69
CA VAL A 357 41.94 -9.07 -24.21
C VAL A 357 41.38 -9.98 -25.30
N GLU A 358 41.83 -11.22 -25.32
CA GLU A 358 41.41 -12.21 -26.31
C GLU A 358 41.20 -13.58 -25.67
N THR A 359 40.21 -14.31 -26.17
CA THR A 359 40.02 -15.74 -25.91
C THR A 359 39.82 -16.51 -27.21
N THR A 360 40.07 -17.81 -27.18
CA THR A 360 39.80 -18.73 -28.30
C THR A 360 38.70 -19.70 -27.89
N THR A 361 37.60 -19.71 -28.66
CA THR A 361 36.50 -20.66 -28.46
C THR A 361 36.95 -22.11 -28.64
N VAL A 362 36.40 -23.01 -27.83
CA VAL A 362 36.63 -24.46 -27.99
C VAL A 362 35.40 -25.10 -28.63
N ALA A 363 35.63 -26.09 -29.50
CA ALA A 363 34.55 -26.70 -30.27
C ALA A 363 33.50 -27.35 -29.37
N LYS A 364 32.21 -27.14 -29.70
CA LYS A 364 31.04 -27.70 -29.00
C LYS A 364 30.81 -27.19 -27.57
N GLU A 365 31.57 -26.22 -27.08
CA GLU A 365 31.31 -25.62 -25.77
C GLU A 365 30.00 -24.84 -25.72
N LYS A 366 29.46 -24.69 -24.51
CA LYS A 366 28.29 -23.85 -24.23
C LYS A 366 28.72 -22.37 -24.12
N PRO A 367 27.82 -21.40 -24.36
CA PRO A 367 28.13 -19.97 -24.24
C PRO A 367 28.78 -19.57 -22.90
N ILE A 368 28.34 -20.15 -21.79
CA ILE A 368 28.90 -19.87 -20.45
C ILE A 368 30.40 -20.21 -20.33
N ALA A 369 30.88 -21.25 -21.01
CA ALA A 369 32.31 -21.60 -21.00
C ALA A 369 33.15 -20.55 -21.74
N THR A 370 32.66 -20.06 -22.88
CA THR A 370 33.30 -18.95 -23.59
C THR A 370 33.26 -17.65 -22.79
N ALA A 371 32.16 -17.38 -22.08
CA ALA A 371 32.05 -16.21 -21.21
C ALA A 371 33.06 -16.27 -20.05
N ASN A 372 33.20 -17.43 -19.39
CA ASN A 372 34.20 -17.64 -18.34
C ASN A 372 35.63 -17.48 -18.88
N ALA A 373 35.96 -18.08 -20.02
CA ALA A 373 37.29 -17.96 -20.62
C ALA A 373 37.63 -16.50 -21.00
N LEU A 374 36.65 -15.72 -21.45
CA LEU A 374 36.84 -14.29 -21.70
C LEU A 374 36.98 -13.49 -20.40
N ALA A 375 36.17 -13.79 -19.38
CA ALA A 375 36.25 -13.16 -18.07
C ALA A 375 37.58 -13.42 -17.38
N ASP A 376 38.12 -14.64 -17.47
CA ASP A 376 39.44 -14.98 -16.92
C ASP A 376 40.56 -14.22 -17.61
N ALA A 377 40.49 -14.04 -18.94
CA ALA A 377 41.43 -13.20 -19.67
C ALA A 377 41.36 -11.72 -19.22
N ILE A 378 40.15 -11.21 -18.95
CA ILE A 378 39.95 -9.86 -18.39
C ILE A 378 40.58 -9.74 -17.00
N ARG A 379 40.25 -10.66 -16.08
CA ARG A 379 40.79 -10.67 -14.71
C ARG A 379 42.31 -10.76 -14.69
N ALA A 380 42.89 -11.58 -15.57
CA ALA A 380 44.34 -11.68 -15.73
C ALA A 380 44.95 -10.35 -16.18
N SER A 381 44.32 -9.65 -17.13
CA SER A 381 44.77 -8.33 -17.58
C SER A 381 44.68 -7.27 -16.48
N PHE A 382 43.64 -7.28 -15.65
CA PHE A 382 43.50 -6.40 -14.49
C PHE A 382 44.55 -6.67 -13.41
N THR A 383 44.87 -7.95 -13.17
CA THR A 383 45.91 -8.36 -12.22
C THR A 383 47.31 -7.94 -12.70
N ALA A 384 47.55 -7.98 -14.01
CA ALA A 384 48.83 -7.59 -14.61
C ALA A 384 49.03 -6.07 -14.75
N ALA A 385 47.98 -5.26 -14.58
CA ALA A 385 48.09 -3.81 -14.60
C ALA A 385 48.97 -3.29 -13.45
N LEU A 386 49.58 -2.11 -13.63
CA LEU A 386 50.43 -1.47 -12.61
C LEU A 386 49.95 -0.03 -12.34
N PRO A 387 49.32 0.24 -11.17
CA PRO A 387 48.94 -0.74 -10.14
C PRO A 387 47.83 -1.69 -10.62
N PRO A 388 47.68 -2.88 -10.00
CA PRO A 388 46.60 -3.81 -10.34
C PRO A 388 45.22 -3.17 -10.14
N LEU A 389 44.28 -3.47 -11.04
CA LEU A 389 42.91 -3.01 -10.93
C LEU A 389 42.06 -3.95 -10.07
N THR A 390 41.18 -3.37 -9.25
CA THR A 390 40.22 -4.10 -8.41
C THR A 390 38.83 -4.24 -9.06
N THR A 391 38.69 -3.79 -10.30
CA THR A 391 37.44 -3.83 -11.07
C THR A 391 36.87 -5.26 -11.12
N THR A 392 35.60 -5.40 -10.78
CA THR A 392 34.93 -6.69 -10.72
C THR A 392 34.62 -7.24 -12.12
N VAL A 393 34.56 -8.57 -12.25
CA VAL A 393 34.14 -9.24 -13.48
C VAL A 393 33.22 -10.39 -13.10
N THR A 394 31.95 -10.25 -13.39
CA THR A 394 30.90 -11.21 -13.00
C THR A 394 30.32 -11.85 -14.24
N VAL A 395 30.26 -13.18 -14.24
CA VAL A 395 29.68 -13.96 -15.34
C VAL A 395 28.36 -14.56 -14.87
N THR A 396 27.31 -14.41 -15.68
CA THR A 396 25.97 -14.96 -15.40
C THR A 396 25.48 -15.77 -16.59
N GLU A 397 24.79 -16.88 -16.34
CA GLU A 397 24.14 -17.69 -17.37
C GLU A 397 22.66 -17.34 -17.42
N ASN A 398 22.17 -16.91 -18.58
CA ASN A 398 20.75 -16.57 -18.76
C ASN A 398 19.92 -17.81 -19.10
N PRO A 399 18.62 -17.84 -18.79
CA PRO A 399 17.72 -18.87 -19.28
C PRO A 399 17.71 -18.91 -20.82
N PRO A 400 17.37 -20.06 -21.43
CA PRO A 400 17.13 -20.11 -22.87
C PRO A 400 15.90 -19.25 -23.21
N LEU A 401 15.90 -18.60 -24.38
CA LEU A 401 14.65 -18.04 -24.92
C LEU A 401 13.65 -19.17 -25.17
N ILE A 402 12.35 -18.86 -25.21
CA ILE A 402 11.34 -19.87 -25.54
C ILE A 402 11.65 -20.47 -26.92
N GLY A 403 11.67 -21.81 -26.98
CA GLY A 403 12.06 -22.57 -28.18
C GLY A 403 13.57 -22.77 -28.35
N GLN A 404 14.43 -22.21 -27.50
CA GLN A 404 15.86 -22.47 -27.51
C GLN A 404 16.25 -23.61 -26.57
N VAL A 405 17.24 -24.40 -26.99
CA VAL A 405 17.75 -25.54 -26.22
C VAL A 405 18.86 -25.13 -25.26
N TYR A 406 19.70 -24.18 -25.66
CA TYR A 406 20.85 -23.75 -24.88
C TYR A 406 20.62 -22.39 -24.25
N ARG A 407 21.40 -22.13 -23.20
CA ARG A 407 21.46 -20.88 -22.46
C ARG A 407 22.42 -19.90 -23.13
N THR A 408 22.26 -18.61 -22.85
CA THR A 408 23.23 -17.56 -23.22
C THR A 408 23.99 -17.12 -21.96
N ALA A 409 25.02 -16.30 -22.10
CA ALA A 409 25.78 -15.81 -20.95
C ALA A 409 26.11 -14.33 -21.11
N ASP A 410 26.14 -13.61 -19.99
CA ASP A 410 26.58 -12.23 -19.92
C ASP A 410 27.79 -12.09 -18.99
N ILE A 411 28.64 -11.11 -19.28
CA ILE A 411 29.77 -10.70 -18.46
C ILE A 411 29.56 -9.22 -18.10
N VAL A 412 29.40 -8.91 -16.82
CA VAL A 412 29.33 -7.53 -16.30
C VAL A 412 30.70 -7.16 -15.72
N ILE A 413 31.21 -5.98 -16.09
CA ILE A 413 32.55 -5.53 -15.72
C ILE A 413 32.44 -4.22 -14.93
N GLY A 414 32.86 -4.24 -13.67
CA GLY A 414 32.86 -3.06 -12.82
C GLY A 414 31.47 -2.57 -12.40
N ASP A 415 31.46 -1.55 -11.54
CA ASP A 415 30.24 -0.86 -11.10
C ASP A 415 30.15 0.51 -11.80
N PRO A 416 29.15 0.72 -12.69
CA PRO A 416 28.99 1.99 -13.40
C PRO A 416 28.77 3.22 -12.51
N LEU A 417 28.40 3.05 -11.24
CA LEU A 417 28.32 4.17 -10.30
C LEU A 417 29.70 4.71 -9.91
N ASN A 418 30.73 3.88 -10.00
CA ASN A 418 32.07 4.16 -9.49
C ASN A 418 33.14 4.12 -10.58
N GLU A 419 32.88 3.47 -11.71
CA GLU A 419 33.87 3.20 -12.75
C GLU A 419 33.33 3.55 -14.16
N ASP A 420 34.12 4.27 -14.96
CA ASP A 420 33.85 4.47 -16.41
C ASP A 420 34.46 3.29 -17.19
N VAL A 421 33.63 2.28 -17.47
CA VAL A 421 34.00 1.11 -18.27
C VAL A 421 33.46 1.24 -19.69
N ARG A 422 34.35 1.13 -20.67
CA ARG A 422 34.00 1.14 -22.10
C ARG A 422 34.52 -0.09 -22.81
N LEU A 423 33.63 -0.72 -23.57
CA LEU A 423 33.89 -1.96 -24.26
C LEU A 423 33.78 -1.78 -25.77
N THR A 424 34.74 -2.31 -26.52
CA THR A 424 34.70 -2.33 -27.99
C THR A 424 35.05 -3.72 -28.48
N ILE A 425 34.21 -4.28 -29.35
CA ILE A 425 34.49 -5.57 -29.98
C ILE A 425 35.56 -5.36 -31.05
N VAL A 426 36.71 -6.03 -30.89
CA VAL A 426 37.82 -5.97 -31.84
C VAL A 426 37.76 -7.15 -32.82
N LYS A 427 37.45 -8.35 -32.32
CA LYS A 427 37.23 -9.55 -33.14
C LYS A 427 36.07 -10.38 -32.61
N ASN A 428 35.29 -10.95 -33.51
CA ASN A 428 34.14 -11.79 -33.21
C ASN A 428 33.99 -12.86 -34.30
N ASN A 429 34.84 -13.89 -34.27
CA ASN A 429 35.01 -14.81 -35.40
C ASN A 429 34.29 -16.16 -35.22
N ASP A 430 33.63 -16.42 -34.09
CA ASP A 430 32.75 -17.59 -33.93
C ASP A 430 31.30 -17.22 -34.22
N ALA A 431 30.80 -17.61 -35.40
CA ALA A 431 29.44 -17.32 -35.82
C ALA A 431 28.35 -17.99 -34.93
N LYS A 432 28.70 -18.99 -34.11
CA LYS A 432 27.77 -19.63 -33.17
C LYS A 432 27.86 -19.04 -31.77
N HIS A 433 28.98 -18.42 -31.41
CA HIS A 433 29.15 -17.65 -30.17
C HIS A 433 29.41 -16.16 -30.49
N PRO A 434 28.47 -15.47 -31.17
CA PRO A 434 28.64 -14.05 -31.41
C PRO A 434 28.67 -13.28 -30.09
N VAL A 435 29.60 -12.34 -29.95
CA VAL A 435 29.59 -11.38 -28.85
C VAL A 435 28.92 -10.06 -29.23
N SER A 436 28.26 -9.44 -28.25
CA SER A 436 27.65 -8.12 -28.36
C SER A 436 27.94 -7.32 -27.10
N VAL A 437 28.14 -6.00 -27.22
CA VAL A 437 28.24 -5.11 -26.06
C VAL A 437 26.84 -4.60 -25.73
N GLY A 438 26.38 -4.89 -24.52
CA GLY A 438 25.17 -4.28 -23.96
C GLY A 438 25.41 -2.81 -23.70
N ARG A 439 24.59 -1.95 -24.30
CA ARG A 439 24.67 -0.50 -24.14
C ARG A 439 23.30 0.13 -24.27
N ILE A 440 23.05 1.16 -23.47
CA ILE A 440 21.88 2.04 -23.63
C ILE A 440 22.40 3.37 -24.19
N VAL A 441 22.24 3.56 -25.50
CA VAL A 441 22.80 4.73 -26.22
C VAL A 441 22.02 6.01 -25.93
N GLY A 442 20.79 5.93 -25.42
CA GLY A 442 19.98 7.06 -24.98
C GLY A 442 19.34 6.72 -23.64
N ALA A 443 18.03 6.89 -23.52
CA ALA A 443 17.26 6.30 -22.43
C ALA A 443 16.03 5.50 -22.91
N LYS A 444 15.95 5.25 -24.22
CA LYS A 444 15.04 4.27 -24.81
C LYS A 444 15.56 2.86 -24.51
N VAL A 445 14.71 2.03 -23.93
CA VAL A 445 14.99 0.62 -23.69
C VAL A 445 14.13 -0.22 -24.64
N GLN A 446 14.73 -1.26 -25.21
CA GLN A 446 14.03 -2.22 -26.06
C GLN A 446 13.17 -3.13 -25.19
N GLU A 447 11.89 -3.22 -25.50
CA GLU A 447 10.89 -4.10 -24.87
C GLU A 447 11.11 -5.56 -25.25
N PHE A 448 10.78 -6.44 -24.33
CA PHE A 448 10.69 -7.86 -24.60
C PHE A 448 9.38 -8.22 -25.31
N ASP A 449 9.31 -9.44 -25.82
CA ASP A 449 8.12 -10.06 -26.38
C ASP A 449 7.85 -11.39 -25.67
N GLY A 450 6.81 -12.11 -26.12
CA GLY A 450 6.40 -13.38 -25.54
C GLY A 450 7.45 -14.51 -25.60
N THR A 451 8.57 -14.34 -26.31
CA THR A 451 9.64 -15.34 -26.41
C THR A 451 10.79 -15.11 -25.44
N ASN A 452 10.94 -13.88 -24.93
CA ASN A 452 12.05 -13.47 -24.08
C ASN A 452 11.64 -12.72 -22.81
N ALA A 453 10.35 -12.66 -22.47
CA ALA A 453 9.84 -11.99 -21.26
C ALA A 453 10.53 -12.42 -19.95
N HIS A 454 10.92 -13.70 -19.82
CA HIS A 454 11.63 -14.20 -18.63
C HIS A 454 13.15 -13.95 -18.65
N VAL A 455 13.72 -13.57 -19.79
CA VAL A 455 15.16 -13.32 -19.95
C VAL A 455 15.47 -11.83 -20.06
N GLY A 456 14.56 -11.08 -20.67
CA GLY A 456 14.72 -9.71 -21.08
C GLY A 456 15.60 -9.52 -22.32
N THR A 457 15.49 -8.35 -22.92
CA THR A 457 16.36 -7.87 -24.00
C THR A 457 17.76 -7.58 -23.49
N LEU A 458 18.71 -7.37 -24.42
CA LEU A 458 20.07 -7.00 -24.05
C LEU A 458 20.12 -5.67 -23.28
N GLN A 459 19.20 -4.75 -23.55
CA GLN A 459 19.15 -3.42 -22.93
C GLN A 459 18.54 -3.48 -21.52
N GLU A 460 17.54 -4.33 -21.29
CA GLU A 460 16.99 -4.58 -19.96
C GLU A 460 18.03 -5.28 -19.09
N ARG A 461 18.67 -6.36 -19.58
CA ARG A 461 19.67 -7.09 -18.80
C ARG A 461 20.87 -6.22 -18.41
N VAL A 462 21.34 -5.34 -19.30
CA VAL A 462 22.45 -4.43 -18.95
C VAL A 462 22.02 -3.41 -17.89
N LEU A 463 20.75 -3.00 -17.86
CA LEU A 463 20.25 -2.09 -16.83
C LEU A 463 20.09 -2.80 -15.49
N VAL A 464 19.28 -3.87 -15.47
CA VAL A 464 18.86 -4.55 -14.25
C VAL A 464 20.06 -5.20 -13.56
N LYS A 465 20.91 -5.95 -14.29
CA LYS A 465 22.07 -6.62 -13.68
C LYS A 465 23.11 -5.67 -13.08
N ASN A 466 23.23 -4.44 -13.60
CA ASN A 466 24.18 -3.47 -13.07
C ASN A 466 23.70 -2.80 -11.78
N TYR A 467 22.38 -2.70 -11.60
CA TYR A 467 21.79 -1.92 -10.52
C TYR A 467 20.87 -2.72 -9.60
N ASN A 468 20.79 -4.03 -9.80
CA ASN A 468 20.14 -4.97 -8.91
C ASN A 468 20.56 -4.65 -7.48
N SER A 469 19.59 -4.21 -6.71
CA SER A 469 19.75 -3.98 -5.30
C SER A 469 19.21 -5.22 -4.58
N GLY A 470 19.79 -6.40 -4.75
CA GLY A 470 19.40 -7.57 -3.93
C GLY A 470 18.00 -8.16 -4.16
N SER A 471 17.74 -9.28 -3.49
CA SER A 471 16.62 -10.17 -3.79
C SER A 471 15.38 -9.97 -2.91
N ASP A 472 15.47 -9.13 -1.88
CA ASP A 472 14.41 -8.93 -0.89
C ASP A 472 13.62 -7.62 -1.08
N ARG A 473 13.76 -6.95 -2.23
CA ARG A 473 12.98 -5.77 -2.61
C ARG A 473 12.64 -5.76 -4.09
N ILE A 474 11.73 -4.86 -4.46
CA ILE A 474 11.39 -4.56 -5.85
C ILE A 474 12.28 -3.42 -6.36
N ASP A 475 13.03 -3.66 -7.42
CA ASP A 475 13.80 -2.62 -8.11
C ASP A 475 12.94 -1.96 -9.21
N ILE A 476 12.65 -0.66 -9.06
CA ILE A 476 11.94 0.14 -10.05
C ILE A 476 12.92 0.99 -10.85
N PHE A 477 12.98 0.77 -12.16
CA PHE A 477 13.83 1.48 -13.10
C PHE A 477 13.02 2.47 -13.94
N ILE A 478 13.21 3.77 -13.72
CA ILE A 478 12.52 4.80 -14.51
C ILE A 478 13.36 5.07 -15.77
N VAL A 479 12.76 4.83 -16.94
CA VAL A 479 13.40 4.92 -18.26
C VAL A 479 12.68 5.95 -19.15
N ASP A 480 13.33 6.42 -20.21
CA ASP A 480 12.74 7.47 -21.05
C ASP A 480 11.58 6.97 -21.89
N THR A 481 11.68 5.79 -22.51
CA THR A 481 10.57 5.17 -23.24
C THR A 481 10.90 3.69 -23.50
N LEU A 482 9.84 2.90 -23.63
CA LEU A 482 9.91 1.50 -24.02
C LEU A 482 9.58 1.37 -25.53
N SER A 483 10.20 0.43 -26.25
CA SER A 483 10.24 0.45 -27.71
C SER A 483 8.94 0.18 -28.46
N ALA A 484 7.98 -0.53 -27.87
CA ALA A 484 6.65 -0.77 -28.42
C ALA A 484 5.59 0.19 -27.84
N GLY A 485 5.99 1.05 -26.89
CA GLY A 485 5.14 2.10 -26.31
C GLY A 485 4.46 1.69 -25.01
N SER A 486 4.90 0.61 -24.38
CA SER A 486 4.37 0.13 -23.10
C SER A 486 4.63 1.14 -21.97
N CYS A 487 3.74 1.16 -20.97
CA CYS A 487 3.87 2.05 -19.80
C CYS A 487 4.85 1.51 -18.75
N GLY A 488 5.01 0.19 -18.69
CA GLY A 488 5.97 -0.50 -17.87
C GLY A 488 6.13 -1.95 -18.31
N GLU A 489 7.14 -2.62 -17.72
CA GLU A 489 7.42 -4.04 -17.89
C GLU A 489 7.99 -4.60 -16.58
N ALA A 490 7.51 -5.76 -16.14
CA ALA A 490 7.96 -6.42 -14.92
C ALA A 490 8.63 -7.78 -15.19
N PHE A 491 9.57 -8.13 -14.33
CA PHE A 491 10.22 -9.44 -14.26
C PHE A 491 9.75 -10.20 -13.00
N PRO A 492 8.55 -10.80 -13.02
CA PRO A 492 8.05 -11.59 -11.89
C PRO A 492 8.80 -12.92 -11.76
N PRO A 493 8.75 -13.58 -10.58
CA PRO A 493 9.45 -14.85 -10.35
C PRO A 493 9.08 -15.98 -11.30
N ASN A 494 7.85 -15.99 -11.81
CA ASN A 494 7.29 -17.06 -12.63
C ASN A 494 7.46 -18.44 -11.96
N ALA A 495 7.27 -18.51 -10.64
CA ALA A 495 7.62 -19.67 -9.83
C ALA A 495 6.85 -20.94 -10.21
N ALA A 496 5.68 -20.78 -10.84
CA ALA A 496 4.85 -21.88 -11.35
C ALA A 496 5.27 -22.38 -12.74
N ASP A 497 6.09 -21.62 -13.48
CA ASP A 497 6.50 -21.96 -14.84
C ASP A 497 7.70 -22.92 -14.83
N PRO A 498 7.97 -23.65 -15.94
CA PRO A 498 9.12 -24.56 -15.99
C PRO A 498 10.44 -23.83 -15.66
N PRO A 499 11.42 -24.46 -14.98
CA PRO A 499 12.68 -23.79 -14.58
C PRO A 499 13.52 -23.17 -15.71
N LYS A 500 13.24 -23.51 -16.97
CA LYS A 500 13.87 -22.91 -18.16
C LYS A 500 13.22 -21.61 -18.62
N GLU A 501 12.01 -21.32 -18.12
CA GLU A 501 11.15 -20.18 -18.42
C GLU A 501 11.03 -19.23 -17.20
N GLN A 502 11.79 -19.49 -16.14
CA GLN A 502 11.94 -18.61 -14.99
C GLN A 502 13.10 -17.62 -15.21
N PRO A 503 12.98 -16.36 -14.77
CA PRO A 503 14.11 -15.44 -14.74
C PRO A 503 15.19 -15.91 -13.77
N ILE A 504 16.39 -15.36 -13.93
CA ILE A 504 17.48 -15.51 -12.97
C ILE A 504 17.33 -14.53 -11.82
N ASP A 505 17.98 -14.84 -10.69
CA ASP A 505 17.95 -14.03 -9.47
C ASP A 505 18.38 -12.58 -9.70
N GLU A 506 19.24 -12.32 -10.69
CA GLU A 506 19.67 -10.95 -11.01
C GLU A 506 18.69 -10.15 -11.86
N MET A 507 17.63 -10.78 -12.36
CA MET A 507 16.58 -10.14 -13.18
C MET A 507 15.24 -10.07 -12.46
N VAL A 508 14.95 -11.04 -11.58
CA VAL A 508 13.67 -11.14 -10.87
C VAL A 508 13.42 -9.94 -9.95
N ASN A 509 12.15 -9.69 -9.63
CA ASN A 509 11.69 -8.61 -8.75
C ASN A 509 12.10 -7.21 -9.23
N SER A 510 12.21 -7.03 -10.56
CA SER A 510 12.53 -5.75 -11.17
C SER A 510 11.43 -5.31 -12.12
N ALA A 511 11.22 -4.01 -12.25
CA ALA A 511 10.33 -3.44 -13.26
C ALA A 511 10.90 -2.18 -13.89
N LEU A 512 10.63 -1.97 -15.18
CA LEU A 512 10.94 -0.75 -15.91
C LEU A 512 9.67 0.07 -16.06
N ILE A 513 9.77 1.39 -15.83
CA ILE A 513 8.64 2.31 -15.86
C ILE A 513 8.94 3.46 -16.81
N PHE A 514 8.03 3.73 -17.74
CA PHE A 514 8.14 4.83 -18.69
C PHE A 514 7.99 6.18 -17.98
N LYS A 515 8.95 7.09 -18.12
CA LYS A 515 8.97 8.39 -17.43
C LYS A 515 7.68 9.22 -17.59
N GLN A 516 6.93 9.08 -18.70
CA GLN A 516 5.71 9.86 -18.90
C GLN A 516 4.62 9.50 -17.90
N THR A 517 4.72 8.33 -17.24
CA THR A 517 3.86 7.93 -16.13
C THR A 517 4.38 8.43 -14.78
N ILE A 518 5.65 8.85 -14.73
CA ILE A 518 6.31 9.47 -13.58
C ILE A 518 6.37 10.99 -13.77
N VAL A 519 5.20 11.60 -13.78
CA VAL A 519 5.04 13.04 -13.95
C VAL A 519 4.23 13.62 -12.80
N LYS A 520 4.35 14.94 -12.61
CA LYS A 520 3.52 15.66 -11.63
C LYS A 520 2.03 15.59 -11.97
N ALA A 521 1.69 15.42 -13.25
CA ALA A 521 0.31 15.24 -13.67
C ALA A 521 -0.21 13.89 -13.17
N ASP A 522 -1.37 13.93 -12.53
CA ASP A 522 -2.07 12.81 -11.92
C ASP A 522 -2.74 11.88 -12.96
N ASN A 523 -2.13 11.75 -14.15
CA ASN A 523 -2.67 11.05 -15.29
C ASN A 523 -2.28 9.57 -15.33
N PHE A 524 -1.31 9.09 -14.55
CA PHE A 524 -0.88 7.69 -14.62
C PHE A 524 -0.73 7.13 -13.21
N HIS A 525 -1.87 6.85 -12.58
CA HIS A 525 -1.97 6.38 -11.20
C HIS A 525 -1.69 4.89 -11.06
N THR A 526 -1.87 4.13 -12.13
CA THR A 526 -1.87 2.66 -12.06
C THR A 526 -0.55 2.02 -12.46
N THR A 527 0.35 2.72 -13.13
CA THR A 527 1.54 2.09 -13.75
C THR A 527 2.47 1.42 -12.73
N VAL A 528 2.96 2.15 -11.73
CA VAL A 528 3.86 1.55 -10.72
C VAL A 528 3.14 0.45 -9.92
N PRO A 529 1.92 0.67 -9.39
CA PRO A 529 1.18 -0.39 -8.70
C PRO A 529 0.87 -1.62 -9.56
N HIS A 530 0.70 -1.47 -10.87
CA HIS A 530 0.45 -2.58 -11.78
C HIS A 530 1.69 -3.46 -11.98
N GLU A 531 2.84 -2.85 -12.29
CA GLU A 531 4.08 -3.61 -12.48
C GLU A 531 4.53 -4.30 -11.18
N MET A 532 4.35 -3.63 -10.04
CA MET A 532 4.52 -4.27 -8.73
C MET A 532 3.54 -5.44 -8.52
N GLY A 533 2.31 -5.31 -9.02
CA GLY A 533 1.28 -6.34 -8.93
C GLY A 533 1.71 -7.65 -9.62
N HIS A 534 2.33 -7.55 -10.80
CA HIS A 534 2.93 -8.70 -11.47
C HIS A 534 3.94 -9.44 -10.58
N ILE A 535 4.81 -8.69 -9.92
CA ILE A 535 5.89 -9.23 -9.07
C ILE A 535 5.35 -9.82 -7.76
N LEU A 536 4.47 -9.09 -7.08
CA LEU A 536 3.94 -9.47 -5.77
C LEU A 536 2.96 -10.65 -5.86
N MET A 537 2.15 -10.69 -6.92
CA MET A 537 1.19 -11.78 -7.13
C MET A 537 1.82 -12.99 -7.83
N ASP A 538 2.95 -12.82 -8.53
CA ASP A 538 3.51 -13.78 -9.47
C ASP A 538 2.48 -14.28 -10.51
N ARG A 539 1.84 -13.30 -11.16
CA ARG A 539 0.72 -13.49 -12.10
C ARG A 539 0.84 -12.54 -13.29
N GLY A 540 0.36 -12.99 -14.45
CA GLY A 540 0.15 -12.16 -15.63
C GLY A 540 -1.09 -11.27 -15.52
N HIS A 541 -1.48 -10.66 -16.64
CA HIS A 541 -2.65 -9.79 -16.72
C HIS A 541 -3.94 -10.51 -16.28
N ALA A 542 -4.80 -9.80 -15.55
CA ALA A 542 -6.18 -10.26 -15.37
C ALA A 542 -6.94 -10.18 -16.71
N ILE A 543 -8.11 -10.81 -16.81
CA ILE A 543 -8.98 -10.59 -17.97
C ILE A 543 -9.34 -9.09 -18.09
N PRO A 544 -9.51 -8.54 -19.32
CA PRO A 544 -9.60 -7.09 -19.53
C PRO A 544 -10.69 -6.36 -18.73
N ALA A 545 -11.76 -7.05 -18.33
CA ALA A 545 -12.83 -6.46 -17.53
C ALA A 545 -12.43 -6.14 -16.07
N THR A 546 -11.34 -6.73 -15.58
CA THR A 546 -10.91 -6.67 -14.17
C THR A 546 -9.45 -6.25 -14.03
N GLU A 547 -8.83 -5.83 -15.12
CA GLU A 547 -7.43 -5.47 -15.19
C GLU A 547 -7.20 -3.99 -14.85
N MET A 548 -6.17 -3.73 -14.04
CA MET A 548 -5.83 -2.39 -13.57
C MET A 548 -5.24 -1.50 -14.68
N MET A 549 -4.53 -2.08 -15.65
CA MET A 549 -3.97 -1.38 -16.81
C MET A 549 -3.83 -2.39 -17.94
N GLY A 550 -4.37 -2.08 -19.13
CA GLY A 550 -4.39 -3.02 -20.26
C GLY A 550 -5.15 -2.43 -21.46
N ALA A 551 -5.25 -3.18 -22.56
CA ALA A 551 -5.83 -2.69 -23.83
C ALA A 551 -7.31 -2.24 -23.74
N GLY A 552 -8.02 -2.61 -22.67
CA GLY A 552 -9.40 -2.19 -22.38
C GLY A 552 -9.56 -1.17 -21.25
N SER A 553 -8.47 -0.82 -20.56
CA SER A 553 -8.52 0.04 -19.37
C SER A 553 -8.31 1.51 -19.76
N PRO A 554 -9.07 2.46 -19.19
CA PRO A 554 -8.79 3.88 -19.37
C PRO A 554 -7.36 4.21 -18.93
N VAL A 555 -6.65 4.97 -19.74
CA VAL A 555 -5.29 5.47 -19.44
C VAL A 555 -5.32 6.99 -19.31
N GLY A 556 -4.34 7.58 -18.63
CA GLY A 556 -4.25 9.02 -18.53
C GLY A 556 -5.21 9.59 -17.47
N SER A 557 -5.73 10.79 -17.73
CA SER A 557 -6.65 11.49 -16.81
C SER A 557 -7.92 10.72 -16.44
N HIS A 558 -8.22 9.61 -17.14
CA HIS A 558 -9.37 8.75 -16.88
C HIS A 558 -9.05 7.56 -15.96
N GLU A 559 -7.82 7.41 -15.48
CA GLU A 559 -7.49 6.34 -14.52
C GLU A 559 -8.13 6.59 -13.15
N ARG A 560 -8.27 7.86 -12.80
CA ARG A 560 -8.60 8.28 -11.44
C ARG A 560 -10.08 8.56 -11.18
N VAL A 561 -10.88 8.60 -12.22
CA VAL A 561 -12.34 8.77 -12.11
C VAL A 561 -12.94 7.60 -11.33
N VAL A 562 -14.13 7.80 -10.76
CA VAL A 562 -14.79 6.81 -9.88
C VAL A 562 -14.94 5.43 -10.53
N ASN A 563 -15.18 5.38 -11.84
CA ASN A 563 -15.31 4.14 -12.61
C ASN A 563 -14.02 3.70 -13.32
N GLY A 564 -12.88 4.29 -12.98
CA GLY A 564 -11.56 3.96 -13.51
C GLY A 564 -11.00 2.66 -12.93
N PRO A 565 -9.84 2.20 -13.43
CA PRO A 565 -9.28 0.89 -13.10
C PRO A 565 -8.46 0.87 -11.79
N LYS A 566 -8.65 1.85 -10.90
CA LYS A 566 -7.91 2.06 -9.64
C LYS A 566 -8.30 1.12 -8.48
N ARG A 567 -8.87 -0.05 -8.77
CA ARG A 567 -9.38 -1.00 -7.76
C ARG A 567 -8.68 -2.34 -7.84
N ILE A 568 -8.19 -2.82 -6.70
CA ILE A 568 -7.73 -4.21 -6.60
C ILE A 568 -8.96 -5.08 -6.43
N SER A 569 -9.30 -5.86 -7.46
CA SER A 569 -10.50 -6.70 -7.42
C SER A 569 -10.41 -7.69 -6.25
N ASP A 570 -11.36 -7.62 -5.32
CA ASP A 570 -11.59 -8.63 -4.28
C ASP A 570 -12.88 -9.39 -4.60
N PRO A 571 -12.79 -10.46 -5.42
CA PRO A 571 -13.97 -11.23 -5.75
C PRO A 571 -14.46 -11.98 -4.51
N LEU A 572 -15.69 -11.68 -4.07
CA LEU A 572 -16.30 -12.42 -2.97
C LEU A 572 -16.33 -13.92 -3.27
N PRO A 573 -15.87 -14.77 -2.34
CA PRO A 573 -15.97 -16.22 -2.49
C PRO A 573 -17.40 -16.66 -2.86
N PRO A 574 -17.58 -17.58 -3.82
CA PRO A 574 -16.57 -18.39 -4.49
C PRO A 574 -16.00 -17.76 -5.78
N LYS A 575 -16.30 -16.49 -6.10
CA LYS A 575 -15.79 -15.85 -7.32
C LYS A 575 -14.27 -15.74 -7.28
N LYS A 576 -13.65 -15.82 -8.46
CA LYS A 576 -12.20 -15.73 -8.65
C LYS A 576 -11.91 -14.93 -9.91
N ILE A 577 -10.82 -14.18 -9.90
CA ILE A 577 -10.30 -13.49 -11.09
C ILE A 577 -9.44 -14.47 -11.88
N ALA A 578 -9.74 -14.61 -13.17
CA ALA A 578 -8.92 -15.37 -14.11
C ALA A 578 -7.80 -14.48 -14.68
N PHE A 579 -6.67 -15.12 -14.97
CA PHE A 579 -5.47 -14.48 -15.52
C PHE A 579 -5.15 -15.03 -16.91
N SER A 580 -4.50 -14.21 -17.73
CA SER A 580 -4.15 -14.51 -19.12
C SER A 580 -2.99 -15.50 -19.26
N ASP A 581 -2.22 -15.70 -18.18
CA ASP A 581 -1.08 -16.61 -18.09
C ASP A 581 -1.49 -18.09 -17.95
N GLY A 582 -2.78 -18.38 -17.85
CA GLY A 582 -3.30 -19.74 -17.65
C GLY A 582 -3.09 -20.29 -16.23
N LYS A 583 -2.55 -19.49 -15.30
CA LYS A 583 -2.40 -19.88 -13.89
C LYS A 583 -3.77 -19.88 -13.19
N PRO A 584 -3.93 -20.63 -12.06
CA PRO A 584 -5.22 -20.75 -11.39
C PRO A 584 -5.80 -19.40 -10.98
N ALA A 585 -7.09 -19.22 -11.27
CA ALA A 585 -7.85 -18.06 -10.83
C ALA A 585 -7.83 -17.92 -9.30
N GLY A 586 -7.92 -16.69 -8.81
CA GLY A 586 -7.96 -16.43 -7.36
C GLY A 586 -8.29 -14.99 -7.00
N ASN A 587 -7.93 -14.61 -5.78
CA ASN A 587 -8.20 -13.29 -5.23
C ASN A 587 -6.91 -12.43 -5.30
N PRO A 588 -6.89 -11.37 -6.13
CA PRO A 588 -5.76 -10.43 -6.21
C PRO A 588 -5.32 -9.84 -4.87
N VAL A 589 -6.25 -9.48 -3.96
CA VAL A 589 -5.92 -8.95 -2.62
C VAL A 589 -5.17 -9.99 -1.79
N MET A 590 -5.54 -11.27 -1.91
CA MET A 590 -4.78 -12.34 -1.25
C MET A 590 -3.42 -12.55 -1.92
N PHE A 591 -3.38 -12.64 -3.24
CA PHE A 591 -2.14 -12.92 -3.97
C PHE A 591 -1.09 -11.82 -3.78
N ILE A 592 -1.46 -10.55 -3.71
CA ILE A 592 -0.49 -9.48 -3.52
C ILE A 592 0.19 -9.56 -2.14
N ARG A 593 -0.49 -10.17 -1.16
CA ARG A 593 0.00 -10.34 0.22
C ARG A 593 0.76 -11.63 0.47
N THR A 594 0.59 -12.62 -0.41
CA THR A 594 1.12 -13.98 -0.16
C THR A 594 1.90 -14.57 -1.33
N GLY A 595 1.78 -14.04 -2.54
CA GLY A 595 2.38 -14.59 -3.76
C GLY A 595 3.90 -14.53 -3.73
N ASN A 596 4.45 -13.41 -3.26
CA ASN A 596 5.89 -13.18 -3.12
C ASN A 596 6.23 -12.59 -1.74
N ALA A 597 5.95 -13.35 -0.69
CA ALA A 597 6.06 -12.89 0.70
C ALA A 597 7.48 -12.48 1.14
N ALA A 598 8.54 -12.90 0.42
CA ALA A 598 9.92 -12.50 0.71
C ALA A 598 10.17 -10.99 0.52
N LEU A 599 9.32 -10.31 -0.25
CA LEU A 599 9.35 -8.88 -0.49
C LEU A 599 8.56 -8.06 0.54
N LEU A 600 7.89 -8.74 1.46
CA LEU A 600 6.96 -8.14 2.42
C LEU A 600 7.54 -8.20 3.82
N ASP A 601 7.52 -7.05 4.50
CA ASP A 601 7.79 -6.96 5.92
C ASP A 601 6.48 -6.85 6.72
N GLY A 602 6.57 -7.15 8.01
CA GLY A 602 5.55 -6.73 8.97
C GLY A 602 5.43 -5.21 9.05
N TRP A 603 4.38 -4.73 9.72
CA TRP A 603 4.07 -3.29 9.78
C TRP A 603 5.15 -2.43 10.43
#